data_AF-A0A1Q3BNU6-F1
#
_entry.id   AF-A0A1Q3BNU6-F1
#
_cell.length_a   1.000
_cell.length_b   1.000
_cell.length_c   1.000
_cell.angle_alpha   90.00
_cell.angle_beta   90.00
_cell.angle_gamma   90.00
#
_symmetry.space_group_name_H-M   'P 1'
#
loop_
_entity.id
_entity.type
_entity.pdbx_description
1 polymer ?
#
loop_
_entity_poly.entity_id
_entity_poly.type
_entity_poly.pdbx_seq_one_letter_code
_entity_poly.pdbx_strand_id
1 'polypeptide(L)'
;MLYLDARILASILHIPHTGLYTFEHKKWPEVEGFHPNQILSILYPNDPNVHPNMALTTNRLSVDHRLLHHLIVHQILPTGGGYTKLSRMQVFIMWCILSRIEFCFPLIMLKTMVRAFSQKKSVLPFGSILTKVFQHFQI
;
A
#
# COMPACT_ATOMS: atom_id res chain seq x y z
N MET A 1 -19.66 7.07 -19.05
CA MET A 1 -18.39 6.54 -18.53
C MET A 1 -18.16 7.17 -17.17
N LEU A 2 -18.10 6.37 -16.10
CA LEU A 2 -17.90 6.89 -14.74
C LEU A 2 -16.50 7.51 -14.64
N TYR A 3 -16.41 8.79 -14.26
CA TYR A 3 -15.13 9.46 -14.03
C TYR A 3 -14.84 9.46 -12.53
N LEU A 4 -13.78 8.76 -12.13
CA LEU A 4 -13.32 8.67 -10.74
C LEU A 4 -11.83 8.98 -10.70
N ASP A 5 -11.46 10.10 -10.06
CA ASP A 5 -10.07 10.45 -9.75
C ASP A 5 -9.82 10.41 -8.24
N ALA A 6 -8.56 10.61 -7.83
CA ALA A 6 -8.16 10.49 -6.42
C ALA A 6 -8.81 11.57 -5.53
N ARG A 7 -9.12 12.76 -6.09
CA ARG A 7 -9.78 13.86 -5.36
C ARG A 7 -11.26 13.54 -5.12
N ILE A 8 -11.94 13.06 -6.16
CA ILE A 8 -13.35 12.62 -6.06
C ILE A 8 -13.45 11.47 -5.05
N LEU A 9 -12.56 10.48 -5.14
CA LEU A 9 -12.54 9.37 -4.20
C LEU A 9 -12.29 9.83 -2.76
N ALA A 10 -11.37 10.77 -2.55
CA ALA A 10 -11.13 11.37 -1.23
C ALA A 10 -12.38 12.07 -0.68
N SER A 11 -13.08 12.83 -1.53
CA SER A 11 -14.32 13.52 -1.19
C SER A 11 -15.44 12.55 -0.79
N ILE A 12 -15.63 11.46 -1.55
CA ILE A 12 -16.64 10.43 -1.25
C ILE A 12 -16.35 9.75 0.11
N LEU A 13 -15.08 9.54 0.42
CA LEU A 13 -14.66 8.84 1.64
C LEU A 13 -14.48 9.76 2.84
N HIS A 14 -14.57 11.08 2.65
CA HIS A 14 -14.25 12.08 3.67
C HIS A 14 -12.86 11.89 4.28
N ILE A 15 -11.85 11.63 3.44
CA ILE A 15 -10.45 11.47 3.85
C ILE A 15 -9.55 12.49 3.16
N PRO A 16 -8.35 12.79 3.72
CA PRO A 16 -7.41 13.69 3.08
C PRO A 16 -6.93 13.21 1.70
N HIS A 17 -6.73 14.17 0.80
CA HIS A 17 -6.03 14.00 -0.47
C HIS A 17 -4.68 14.75 -0.39
N THR A 18 -3.84 14.34 0.57
CA THR A 18 -2.55 14.96 0.92
C THR A 18 -1.46 13.91 1.07
N GLY A 19 -0.23 14.34 1.34
CA GLY A 19 0.92 13.47 1.54
C GLY A 19 1.59 13.05 0.24
N LEU A 20 2.36 11.97 0.29
CA LEU A 20 3.15 11.47 -0.83
C LEU A 20 2.28 10.86 -1.94
N TYR A 21 2.54 11.27 -3.18
CA TYR A 21 1.87 10.81 -4.41
C TYR A 21 2.73 9.80 -5.18
N THR A 22 3.20 8.75 -4.51
CA THR A 22 4.05 7.73 -5.13
C THR A 22 3.40 6.36 -5.12
N PHE A 23 3.62 5.59 -6.18
CA PHE A 23 3.15 4.21 -6.27
C PHE A 23 3.99 3.42 -7.28
N GLU A 24 4.90 2.59 -6.77
CA GLU A 24 5.92 1.87 -7.55
C GLU A 24 6.00 0.39 -7.23
N HIS A 25 5.61 -0.49 -8.15
CA HIS A 25 5.54 -1.92 -7.85
C HIS A 25 6.85 -2.69 -7.99
N LYS A 26 7.68 -2.30 -8.96
CA LYS A 26 8.85 -3.09 -9.36
C LYS A 26 10.10 -2.63 -8.62
N LYS A 27 10.23 -1.32 -8.44
CA LYS A 27 11.37 -0.67 -7.78
C LYS A 27 10.94 -0.07 -6.44
N TRP A 28 11.93 0.42 -5.69
CA TRP A 28 11.66 1.23 -4.51
C TRP A 28 11.08 2.59 -4.94
N PRO A 29 10.12 3.15 -4.19
CA PRO A 29 9.67 4.51 -4.42
C PRO A 29 10.84 5.50 -4.30
N GLU A 30 10.94 6.42 -5.24
CA GLU A 30 11.90 7.53 -5.20
C GLU A 30 11.19 8.72 -4.55
N VAL A 31 11.43 8.89 -3.25
CA VAL A 31 10.85 9.97 -2.44
C VAL A 31 11.95 10.58 -1.59
N GLU A 32 11.94 11.91 -1.47
CA GLU A 32 12.87 12.64 -0.62
C GLU A 32 12.85 12.09 0.83
N GLY A 33 14.04 11.82 1.38
CA GLY A 33 14.20 11.27 2.72
C GLY A 33 13.91 9.77 2.87
N PHE A 34 13.40 9.08 1.83
CA PHE A 34 13.22 7.63 1.89
C PHE A 34 14.47 6.87 1.44
N HIS A 35 15.05 6.10 2.36
CA HIS A 35 16.12 5.15 2.06
C HIS A 35 15.73 3.74 2.51
N PRO A 36 15.67 2.74 1.61
CA PRO A 36 15.25 1.38 1.97
C PRO A 36 16.01 0.76 3.15
N ASN A 37 17.31 1.05 3.27
CA ASN A 37 18.14 0.54 4.36
C ASN A 37 17.65 0.99 5.75
N GLN A 38 17.04 2.17 5.87
CA GLN A 38 16.54 2.69 7.15
C GLN A 38 15.35 1.88 7.66
N ILE A 39 14.39 1.56 6.79
CA ILE A 39 13.25 0.71 7.21
C ILE A 39 13.68 -0.75 7.36
N LEU A 40 14.61 -1.23 6.53
CA LEU A 40 15.10 -2.61 6.66
C LEU A 40 15.84 -2.85 7.97
N SER A 41 16.60 -1.88 8.49
CA SER A 41 17.24 -2.01 9.80
C SER A 41 16.23 -2.01 10.96
N ILE A 42 15.08 -1.37 10.80
CA ILE A 42 13.99 -1.42 11.79
C ILE A 42 13.26 -2.76 11.74
N LEU A 43 12.99 -3.26 10.53
CA LEU A 43 12.25 -4.51 10.33
C LEU A 43 13.08 -5.76 10.64
N TYR A 44 14.39 -5.70 10.41
CA TYR A 44 15.34 -6.80 10.55
C TYR A 44 16.62 -6.38 11.30
N PRO A 45 16.53 -5.93 12.57
CA PRO A 45 17.61 -5.25 13.29
C PRO A 45 18.91 -6.07 13.48
N ASN A 46 18.85 -7.39 13.37
CA ASN A 46 19.97 -8.29 13.65
C ASN A 46 20.35 -9.19 12.46
N ASP A 47 19.88 -8.87 11.25
CA ASP A 47 20.18 -9.67 10.06
C ASP A 47 21.25 -8.97 9.19
N PRO A 48 22.52 -9.43 9.23
CA PRO A 48 23.60 -8.80 8.47
C PRO A 48 23.45 -8.99 6.96
N ASN A 49 22.57 -9.90 6.51
CA ASN A 49 22.34 -10.16 5.11
C ASN A 49 21.21 -9.31 4.54
N VAL A 50 20.60 -8.41 5.34
CA VAL A 50 19.48 -7.61 4.85
C VAL A 50 19.96 -6.54 3.87
N HIS A 51 19.40 -6.52 2.66
CA HIS A 51 19.72 -5.50 1.65
C HIS A 51 18.52 -5.21 0.74
N PRO A 52 18.44 -4.03 0.08
CA PRO A 52 17.24 -3.59 -0.65
C PRO A 52 16.77 -4.47 -1.81
N ASN A 53 17.65 -5.34 -2.30
CA ASN A 53 17.39 -6.20 -3.45
C ASN A 53 17.02 -7.64 -3.08
N MET A 54 17.07 -8.00 -1.79
CA MET A 54 16.68 -9.34 -1.34
C MET A 54 15.17 -9.56 -1.40
N ALA A 55 14.74 -10.83 -1.35
CA ALA A 55 13.35 -11.17 -1.10
C ALA A 55 13.01 -10.94 0.39
N LEU A 56 12.00 -10.13 0.67
CA LEU A 56 11.58 -9.79 2.02
C LEU A 56 10.45 -10.72 2.48
N THR A 57 10.58 -11.27 3.68
CA THR A 57 9.64 -12.25 4.24
C THR A 57 9.13 -11.84 5.62
N THR A 58 7.90 -12.25 5.94
CA THR A 58 7.21 -11.84 7.17
C THR A 58 7.61 -12.65 8.40
N ASN A 59 8.21 -13.84 8.21
CA ASN A 59 8.60 -14.75 9.30
C ASN A 59 9.71 -14.22 10.20
N ARG A 60 10.52 -13.27 9.73
CA ARG A 60 11.59 -12.63 10.52
C ARG A 60 11.16 -11.31 11.15
N LEU A 61 9.93 -10.86 10.90
CA LEU A 61 9.39 -9.64 11.49
C LEU A 61 8.94 -9.89 12.94
N SER A 62 9.03 -8.85 13.77
CA SER A 62 8.40 -8.85 15.10
C SER A 62 6.88 -9.06 15.00
N VAL A 63 6.23 -9.39 16.11
CA VAL A 63 4.77 -9.55 16.16
C VAL A 63 4.07 -8.26 15.69
N ASP A 64 4.49 -7.10 16.20
CA ASP A 64 3.88 -5.81 15.85
C ASP A 64 4.06 -5.46 14.37
N HIS A 65 5.23 -5.72 13.80
CA HIS A 65 5.48 -5.50 12.37
C HIS A 65 4.66 -6.46 11.49
N ARG A 66 4.42 -7.70 11.94
CA ARG A 66 3.50 -8.63 11.24
C ARG A 66 2.06 -8.17 11.30
N LEU A 67 1.60 -7.64 12.43
CA LEU A 67 0.26 -7.06 12.58
C LEU A 67 0.08 -5.85 11.66
N LEU A 68 1.08 -4.97 11.60
CA LEU A 68 1.09 -3.83 10.69
C LEU A 68 1.07 -4.27 9.22
N HIS A 69 1.89 -5.26 8.85
CA HIS A 69 1.87 -5.83 7.50
C HIS A 69 0.49 -6.43 7.16
N HIS A 70 -0.11 -7.17 8.10
CA HIS A 70 -1.45 -7.74 7.92
C HIS A 70 -2.52 -6.65 7.68
N LEU A 71 -2.48 -5.56 8.43
CA LEU A 71 -3.35 -4.40 8.20
C LEU A 71 -3.16 -3.84 6.78
N ILE A 72 -1.91 -3.64 6.37
CA ILE A 72 -1.57 -3.09 5.06
C ILE A 72 -2.08 -3.99 3.94
N VAL A 73 -1.83 -5.30 3.98
CA VAL A 73 -2.20 -6.23 2.89
C VAL A 73 -3.69 -6.53 2.80
N HIS A 74 -4.48 -6.14 3.79
CA HIS A 74 -5.93 -6.31 3.75
C HIS A 74 -6.68 -4.99 3.51
N GLN A 75 -6.18 -3.87 4.05
CA GLN A 75 -6.91 -2.61 4.06
C GLN A 75 -6.31 -1.54 3.16
N ILE A 76 -4.99 -1.54 2.94
CA ILE A 76 -4.31 -0.43 2.25
C ILE A 76 -3.86 -0.83 0.85
N LEU A 77 -3.11 -1.93 0.76
CA LEU A 77 -2.59 -2.49 -0.47
C LEU A 77 -3.01 -3.96 -0.61
N PRO A 78 -4.31 -4.23 -0.85
CA PRO A 78 -4.84 -5.56 -0.94
C PRO A 78 -4.17 -6.41 -2.01
N THR A 79 -3.66 -7.58 -1.62
CA THR A 79 -3.02 -8.54 -2.53
C THR A 79 -3.69 -9.91 -2.44
N GLY A 80 -4.20 -10.41 -3.57
CA GLY A 80 -4.81 -11.75 -3.66
C GLY A 80 -3.82 -12.93 -3.72
N GLY A 81 -2.67 -12.83 -3.05
CA GLY A 81 -1.64 -13.87 -3.00
C GLY A 81 -1.23 -14.18 -1.56
N GLY A 82 -0.27 -15.08 -1.37
CA GLY A 82 0.21 -15.44 -0.03
C GLY A 82 0.85 -14.25 0.71
N TYR A 83 0.60 -14.17 2.03
CA TYR A 83 1.06 -13.08 2.91
C TYR A 83 2.44 -13.33 3.53
N THR A 84 3.21 -14.27 3.00
CA THR A 84 4.53 -14.64 3.54
C THR A 84 5.66 -13.71 3.05
N LYS A 85 5.42 -12.97 1.97
CA LYS A 85 6.39 -12.06 1.35
C LYS A 85 5.91 -10.62 1.44
N LEU A 86 6.85 -9.69 1.53
CA LEU A 86 6.59 -8.25 1.46
C LEU A 86 6.97 -7.70 0.10
N SER A 87 6.09 -6.90 -0.49
CA SER A 87 6.46 -6.07 -1.64
C SER A 87 7.15 -4.78 -1.18
N ARG A 88 7.95 -4.17 -2.07
CA ARG A 88 8.62 -2.89 -1.81
C ARG A 88 7.62 -1.79 -1.44
N MET A 89 6.44 -1.77 -2.05
CA MET A 89 5.36 -0.85 -1.66
C MET A 89 4.81 -1.09 -0.27
N GLN A 90 4.67 -2.36 0.15
CA GLN A 90 4.21 -2.66 1.51
C GLN A 90 5.22 -2.18 2.54
N VAL A 91 6.50 -2.41 2.30
CA VAL A 91 7.58 -1.93 3.18
C VAL A 91 7.66 -0.41 3.19
N PHE A 92 7.46 0.24 2.05
CA PHE A 92 7.36 1.69 1.99
C PHE A 92 6.18 2.23 2.79
N ILE A 93 4.99 1.62 2.70
CA ILE A 93 3.82 2.02 3.52
C ILE A 93 4.10 1.78 5.01
N MET A 94 4.77 0.68 5.38
CA MET A 94 5.20 0.45 6.77
C MET A 94 6.12 1.58 7.24
N TRP A 95 7.10 1.99 6.42
CA TRP A 95 7.96 3.13 6.73
C TRP A 95 7.16 4.42 6.90
N CYS A 96 6.21 4.72 6.02
CA CYS A 96 5.37 5.90 6.16
C CYS A 96 4.61 5.90 7.49
N ILE A 97 4.01 4.76 7.88
CA ILE A 97 3.25 4.65 9.13
C ILE A 97 4.17 4.80 10.35
N LEU A 98 5.31 4.10 10.37
CA LEU A 98 6.26 4.14 11.48
C LEU A 98 6.93 5.52 11.62
N SER A 99 7.22 6.18 10.50
CA SER A 99 7.82 7.51 10.45
C SER A 99 6.80 8.65 10.53
N ARG A 100 5.49 8.33 10.62
CA ARG A 100 4.38 9.30 10.62
C ARG A 100 4.36 10.23 9.41
N ILE A 101 4.71 9.69 8.24
CA ILE A 101 4.70 10.41 6.97
C ILE A 101 3.35 10.15 6.28
N GLU A 102 2.66 11.24 5.93
CA GLU A 102 1.40 11.15 5.21
C GLU A 102 1.60 10.63 3.78
N PHE A 103 0.69 9.79 3.32
CA PHE A 103 0.63 9.32 1.95
C PHE A 103 -0.80 9.43 1.41
N CYS A 104 -0.95 9.66 0.11
CA CYS A 104 -2.25 9.81 -0.52
C CYS A 104 -2.95 8.45 -0.66
N PHE A 105 -3.72 8.05 0.35
CA PHE A 105 -4.43 6.77 0.35
C PHE A 105 -5.43 6.61 -0.83
N PRO A 106 -6.24 7.62 -1.21
CA PRO A 106 -7.10 7.54 -2.41
C PRO A 106 -6.32 7.20 -3.69
N LEU A 107 -5.11 7.75 -3.85
CA LEU A 107 -4.26 7.44 -5.01
C LEU A 107 -3.82 5.96 -5.00
N ILE A 108 -3.37 5.46 -3.84
CA ILE A 108 -2.97 4.06 -3.67
C ILE A 108 -4.11 3.12 -4.04
N MET A 109 -5.33 3.44 -3.60
CA MET A 109 -6.51 2.65 -3.91
C MET A 109 -6.79 2.58 -5.41
N LEU A 110 -6.84 3.73 -6.08
CA LEU A 110 -7.10 3.80 -7.53
C LEU A 110 -6.04 3.03 -8.32
N LYS A 111 -4.76 3.22 -8.01
CA LYS A 111 -3.67 2.49 -8.69
C LYS A 111 -3.77 0.98 -8.46
N THR A 112 -4.19 0.56 -7.27
CA THR A 112 -4.42 -0.85 -6.95
C THR A 112 -5.62 -1.43 -7.71
N MET A 113 -6.72 -0.68 -7.82
CA MET A 113 -7.89 -1.07 -8.61
C MET A 113 -7.55 -1.19 -10.11
N VAL A 114 -6.90 -0.17 -10.68
CA VAL A 114 -6.44 -0.17 -12.08
C VAL A 114 -5.57 -1.39 -12.36
N ARG A 115 -4.63 -1.70 -11.45
CA ARG A 115 -3.80 -2.90 -11.58
C ARG A 115 -4.62 -4.18 -11.54
N ALA A 116 -5.52 -4.34 -10.58
CA ALA A 116 -6.33 -5.56 -10.46
C ALA A 116 -7.14 -5.79 -11.75
N PHE A 117 -7.67 -4.71 -12.34
CA PHE A 117 -8.33 -4.72 -13.64
C PHE A 117 -7.37 -5.12 -14.77
N SER A 118 -6.19 -4.48 -14.88
CA SER A 118 -5.20 -4.83 -15.91
C SER A 118 -4.69 -6.28 -15.81
N GLN A 119 -4.66 -6.83 -14.60
CA GLN A 119 -4.27 -8.23 -14.35
C GLN A 119 -5.43 -9.22 -14.58
N LYS A 120 -6.59 -8.76 -15.06
CA LYS A 120 -7.79 -9.57 -15.28
C LYS A 120 -8.19 -10.39 -14.06
N LYS A 121 -8.00 -9.85 -12.86
CA LYS A 121 -8.47 -10.50 -11.64
C LYS A 121 -10.00 -10.50 -11.66
N SER A 122 -10.60 -11.59 -11.18
CA SER A 122 -12.06 -11.74 -11.12
C SER A 122 -12.72 -10.79 -10.12
N VAL A 123 -11.97 -10.26 -9.15
CA VAL A 123 -12.49 -9.40 -8.09
C VAL A 123 -11.67 -8.11 -7.98
N LEU A 124 -12.38 -6.98 -7.98
CA LEU A 124 -11.80 -5.66 -7.72
C LEU A 124 -11.66 -5.46 -6.20
N PRO A 125 -10.50 -4.99 -5.70
CA PRO A 125 -10.31 -4.76 -4.28
C PRO A 125 -11.17 -3.60 -3.76
N PHE A 126 -11.28 -3.49 -2.43
CA PHE A 126 -12.02 -2.43 -1.72
C PHE A 126 -13.55 -2.46 -1.92
N GLY A 127 -14.17 -3.64 -1.86
CA GLY A 127 -15.61 -3.81 -2.08
C GLY A 127 -16.51 -2.85 -1.30
N SER A 128 -16.26 -2.65 0.00
CA SER A 128 -17.03 -1.71 0.83
C SER A 128 -16.91 -0.25 0.39
N ILE A 129 -15.76 0.12 -0.18
CA ILE A 129 -15.52 1.46 -0.70
C ILE A 129 -16.19 1.61 -2.06
N LEU A 130 -16.11 0.60 -2.92
CA LEU A 130 -16.83 0.59 -4.19
C LEU A 130 -18.34 0.74 -3.97
N THR A 131 -18.91 0.14 -2.93
CA THR A 131 -20.32 0.36 -2.55
C THR A 131 -20.60 1.85 -2.29
N LYS A 132 -19.75 2.56 -1.53
CA LYS A 132 -19.91 4.00 -1.30
C LYS A 132 -19.79 4.81 -2.59
N VAL A 133 -18.87 4.42 -3.49
CA VAL A 133 -18.71 5.05 -4.79
C VAL A 133 -19.99 4.87 -5.63
N PHE A 134 -20.50 3.66 -5.75
CA PHE A 134 -21.73 3.40 -6.52
C PHE A 134 -22.94 4.15 -5.96
N GLN A 135 -23.08 4.18 -4.63
CA GLN A 135 -24.09 5.00 -3.97
C GLN A 135 -23.98 6.49 -4.31
N HIS A 136 -22.77 7.05 -4.32
CA HIS A 136 -22.55 8.45 -4.70
C HIS A 136 -23.00 8.74 -6.14
N PHE A 137 -22.76 7.80 -7.05
CA PHE A 137 -23.14 7.92 -8.47
C PHE A 137 -24.55 7.40 -8.79
N GLN A 138 -25.30 6.91 -7.81
CA GLN A 138 -26.65 6.35 -7.98
C GLN A 138 -26.70 5.18 -8.99
N ILE A 139 -25.76 4.24 -8.86
CA ILE A 139 -25.64 3.02 -9.67
C ILE A 139 -25.93 1.78 -8.81
#